data_AF-A0A1I3RAT0-F1
#
_entry.id   AF-A0A1I3RAT0-F1
#
_cell.length_a   1.000
_cell.length_b   1.000
_cell.length_c   1.000
_cell.angle_alpha   90.00
_cell.angle_beta   90.00
_cell.angle_gamma   90.00
#
_symmetry.space_group_name_H-M   'P 1'
#
loop_
_entity.id
_entity.type
_entity.pdbx_description
1 polymer ?
#
loop_
_entity_poly.entity_id
_entity_poly.type
_entity_poly.pdbx_seq_one_letter_code
_entity_poly.pdbx_strand_id
1 'polypeptide(L)'
;MTGNSARKLRDLEQLATLRRDRSAVRLAKIQSLIDRLQTKADDLRGKELAASADIAQAIVQDRWDRWRAGQLAELSTQIARLQAVAQPERERHARDQARRAILEKLSRSKR
;
A
#
# COMPACT_ATOMS: atom_id res chain seq x y z
N MET A 1 -15.84 -38.37 -19.86
CA MET A 1 -15.93 -37.59 -18.60
C MET A 1 -15.06 -36.31 -18.57
N THR A 2 -14.61 -35.77 -19.71
CA THR A 2 -13.61 -34.69 -19.78
C THR A 2 -14.18 -33.26 -19.80
N GLY A 3 -15.39 -33.06 -20.32
CA GLY A 3 -15.97 -31.71 -20.48
C GLY A 3 -16.30 -30.96 -19.19
N ASN A 4 -16.77 -31.67 -18.15
CA ASN A 4 -17.17 -31.04 -16.89
C ASN A 4 -15.94 -30.53 -16.09
N SER A 5 -14.85 -31.29 -16.10
CA SER A 5 -13.59 -30.94 -15.45
C SER A 5 -12.90 -29.74 -16.09
N ALA A 6 -12.97 -29.61 -17.42
CA ALA A 6 -12.40 -28.47 -18.15
C ALA A 6 -13.23 -27.18 -17.96
N ARG A 7 -14.57 -27.28 -17.85
CA ARG A 7 -15.42 -26.14 -17.48
C ARG A 7 -15.10 -25.67 -16.05
N LYS A 8 -15.07 -26.59 -15.08
CA LYS A 8 -14.76 -26.28 -13.68
C LYS A 8 -13.39 -25.61 -13.50
N LEU A 9 -12.37 -26.02 -14.26
CA LEU A 9 -11.06 -25.36 -14.22
C LEU A 9 -11.11 -23.92 -14.74
N ARG A 10 -11.83 -23.67 -15.84
CA ARG A 10 -12.02 -22.31 -16.37
C ARG A 10 -12.77 -21.42 -15.39
N ASP A 11 -13.82 -21.93 -14.75
CA ASP A 11 -14.59 -21.17 -13.75
C ASP A 11 -13.70 -20.80 -12.53
N LEU A 12 -12.83 -21.71 -12.10
CA LEU A 12 -11.86 -21.44 -11.03
C LEU A 12 -10.79 -20.41 -11.44
N GLU A 13 -10.30 -20.45 -12.69
CA GLU A 13 -9.35 -19.45 -13.22
C GLU A 13 -9.99 -18.05 -13.26
N GLN A 14 -11.24 -17.96 -13.71
CA GLN A 14 -12.00 -16.72 -13.72
C GLN A 14 -12.21 -16.18 -12.30
N LEU A 15 -12.62 -17.05 -11.36
CA LEU A 15 -12.79 -16.66 -9.96
C LEU A 15 -11.48 -16.16 -9.33
N ALA A 16 -10.37 -16.85 -9.57
CA ALA A 16 -9.05 -16.44 -9.06
C ALA A 16 -8.64 -15.07 -9.65
N THR A 17 -8.93 -14.84 -10.93
CA THR A 17 -8.68 -13.55 -11.59
C THR A 17 -9.50 -12.42 -10.96
N LEU A 18 -10.81 -12.61 -10.79
CA LEU A 18 -11.68 -11.60 -10.18
C LEU A 18 -11.26 -11.27 -8.74
N ARG A 19 -10.84 -12.28 -7.96
CA ARG A 19 -10.35 -12.08 -6.59
C ARG A 19 -9.01 -11.34 -6.55
N ARG A 20 -8.09 -11.66 -7.47
CA ARG A 20 -6.82 -10.94 -7.65
C ARG A 20 -7.07 -9.47 -7.98
N ASP A 21 -7.97 -9.20 -8.92
CA ASP A 21 -8.24 -7.83 -9.38
C ASP A 21 -8.94 -7.01 -8.27
N ARG A 22 -9.86 -7.62 -7.53
CA ARG A 22 -10.49 -6.99 -6.36
C ARG A 22 -9.48 -6.61 -5.28
N SER A 23 -8.55 -7.51 -4.94
CA SER A 23 -7.51 -7.22 -3.94
C SER A 23 -6.51 -6.17 -4.46
N ALA A 24 -6.16 -6.21 -5.75
CA ALA A 24 -5.31 -5.19 -6.37
C ALA A 24 -5.93 -3.78 -6.29
N VAL A 25 -7.22 -3.63 -6.60
CA VAL A 25 -7.92 -2.34 -6.51
C VAL A 25 -7.93 -1.81 -5.07
N ARG A 26 -8.11 -2.68 -4.07
CA ARG A 26 -8.07 -2.29 -2.66
C ARG A 26 -6.67 -1.84 -2.23
N LEU A 27 -5.65 -2.59 -2.63
CA LEU A 27 -4.26 -2.23 -2.36
C LEU A 27 -3.89 -0.90 -3.01
N ALA A 28 -4.30 -0.67 -4.26
CA ALA A 28 -4.03 0.60 -4.95
C ALA A 28 -4.63 1.80 -4.22
N LYS A 29 -5.85 1.66 -3.66
CA LYS A 29 -6.46 2.72 -2.85
C LYS A 29 -5.68 3.01 -1.58
N ILE A 30 -5.25 1.97 -0.86
CA ILE A 30 -4.47 2.13 0.38
C ILE A 30 -3.09 2.72 0.05
N GLN A 31 -2.45 2.25 -1.02
CA GLN A 31 -1.15 2.77 -1.47
C GLN A 31 -1.24 4.25 -1.82
N SER A 32 -2.28 4.69 -2.56
CA SER A 32 -2.47 6.11 -2.87
C SER A 32 -2.60 6.99 -1.61
N LEU A 33 -3.22 6.48 -0.54
CA LEU A 33 -3.28 7.20 0.74
C LEU A 33 -1.91 7.26 1.42
N ILE A 34 -1.16 6.16 1.41
CA ILE A 34 0.22 6.12 1.93
C ILE A 34 1.09 7.14 1.19
N ASP A 35 1.05 7.14 -0.14
CA ASP A 35 1.85 8.03 -0.98
C ASP A 35 1.54 9.50 -0.67
N ARG A 36 0.25 9.86 -0.54
CA ARG A 36 -0.15 11.22 -0.15
C ARG A 36 0.38 11.64 1.23
N LEU A 37 0.38 10.73 2.20
CA LEU A 37 0.91 11.02 3.53
C LEU A 37 2.44 11.12 3.53
N GLN A 38 3.10 10.31 2.71
CA GLN A 38 4.54 10.39 2.49
C GLN A 38 4.93 11.72 1.86
N THR A 39 4.23 12.17 0.81
CA THR A 39 4.45 13.49 0.22
C THR A 39 4.32 14.61 1.24
N LYS A 40 3.29 14.59 2.10
CA LYS A 40 3.15 15.58 3.18
C LYS A 40 4.31 15.54 4.19
N ALA A 41 4.79 14.34 4.52
CA ALA A 41 5.93 14.19 5.42
C ALA A 41 7.22 14.71 4.77
N ASP A 42 7.42 14.47 3.47
CA ASP A 42 8.57 14.95 2.71
C ASP A 42 8.54 16.47 2.56
N ASP A 43 7.36 17.06 2.30
CA ASP A 43 7.17 18.51 2.27
C ASP A 43 7.52 19.17 3.63
N LEU A 44 7.18 18.51 4.75
CA LEU A 44 7.55 18.98 6.07
C LEU A 44 9.05 18.82 6.35
N ARG A 45 9.69 17.77 5.79
CA ARG A 45 11.13 17.55 5.93
C ARG A 45 11.95 18.55 5.13
N GLY A 46 11.53 18.83 3.90
CA GLY A 46 12.22 19.70 2.95
C GLY A 46 12.12 21.19 3.23
N LYS A 47 11.31 21.62 4.21
CA LYS A 47 11.32 23.00 4.69
C LYS A 47 12.56 23.23 5.54
N GLU A 48 13.60 23.79 4.93
CA GLU A 48 14.71 24.41 5.68
C GLU A 48 14.29 25.82 6.10
N LEU A 49 14.50 26.13 7.38
CA LEU A 49 14.36 27.49 7.88
C LEU A 49 15.73 28.17 7.84
N ALA A 50 15.75 29.46 7.53
CA ALA A 50 16.97 30.25 7.51
C ALA A 50 17.65 30.22 8.89
N ALA A 51 18.98 30.28 8.90
CA ALA A 51 19.75 30.33 10.15
C ALA A 51 19.28 31.52 11.01
N SER A 52 19.05 31.26 12.30
CA SER A 52 18.59 32.28 13.24
C SER A 52 19.67 33.35 13.46
N ALA A 53 19.33 34.61 13.22
CA ALA A 53 20.23 35.76 13.40
C ALA A 53 20.19 36.32 14.83
N ASP A 54 19.14 36.03 15.60
CA ASP A 54 18.96 36.51 16.97
C ASP A 54 18.19 35.48 17.86
N ILE A 55 18.10 35.78 19.16
CA ILE A 55 17.47 34.93 20.17
C ILE A 55 15.95 34.79 19.91
N ALA A 56 15.27 35.84 19.45
CA ALA A 56 13.84 35.79 19.19
C ALA A 56 13.53 34.84 18.02
N GLN A 57 14.33 34.91 16.96
CA GLN A 57 14.29 33.98 15.83
C GLN A 57 14.60 32.54 16.27
N ALA A 58 15.58 32.34 17.15
CA ALA A 58 15.91 31.02 17.69
C ALA A 58 14.74 30.39 18.49
N ILE A 59 14.00 31.19 19.26
CA ILE A 59 12.82 30.71 20.01
C ILE A 59 11.68 30.31 19.04
N VAL A 60 11.44 31.11 18.00
CA VAL A 60 10.44 30.80 16.98
C VAL A 60 10.83 29.53 16.22
N GLN A 61 12.12 29.39 15.90
CA GLN A 61 12.70 28.21 15.26
C GLN A 61 12.47 26.94 16.10
N ASP A 62 12.85 26.94 17.38
CA ASP A 62 12.64 25.80 18.29
C ASP A 62 11.15 25.43 18.40
N ARG A 63 10.25 26.42 18.50
CA ARG A 63 8.81 26.16 18.54
C ARG A 63 8.33 25.50 17.24
N TRP A 64 8.81 25.96 16.10
CA TRP A 64 8.47 25.38 14.81
C TRP A 64 9.03 23.95 14.68
N ASP A 65 10.26 23.71 15.11
CA ASP A 65 10.90 22.38 15.07
C ASP A 65 10.15 21.37 15.93
N ARG A 66 9.72 21.77 17.14
CA ARG A 66 8.89 20.91 18.01
C ARG A 66 7.53 20.59 17.40
N TRP A 67 6.88 21.60 16.82
CA TRP A 67 5.61 21.39 16.12
C TRP A 67 5.78 20.45 14.94
N ARG A 68 6.80 20.69 14.11
CA ARG A 68 7.15 19.86 12.95
C ARG A 68 7.44 18.41 13.36
N ALA A 69 8.21 18.20 14.42
CA ALA A 69 8.48 16.87 14.96
C ALA A 69 7.18 16.15 15.35
N GLY A 70 6.26 16.85 16.02
CA GLY A 70 4.93 16.31 16.35
C GLY A 70 4.12 15.92 15.12
N GLN A 71 4.09 16.76 14.09
CA GLN A 71 3.40 16.47 12.84
C GLN A 71 3.99 15.27 12.10
N LEU A 72 5.33 15.16 12.05
CA LEU A 72 6.00 14.02 11.43
C LEU A 72 5.73 12.70 12.18
N ALA A 73 5.67 12.73 13.50
CA ALA A 73 5.33 11.56 14.31
C ALA A 73 3.89 11.10 14.05
N GLU A 74 2.95 12.04 13.94
CA GLU A 74 1.56 11.74 13.61
C GLU A 74 1.42 11.12 12.21
N LEU A 75 2.02 11.74 11.19
CA LEU A 75 2.01 11.22 9.81
C LEU A 75 2.64 9.82 9.74
N SER A 76 3.76 9.60 10.43
CA SER A 76 4.42 8.30 10.49
C SER A 76 3.51 7.22 11.11
N THR A 77 2.77 7.58 12.16
CA THR A 77 1.80 6.67 12.79
C THR A 77 0.64 6.35 11.85
N GLN A 78 0.11 7.34 11.12
CA GLN A 78 -0.95 7.11 10.14
C GLN A 78 -0.49 6.20 9.00
N ILE A 79 0.73 6.40 8.49
CA ILE A 79 1.35 5.53 7.48
C ILE A 79 1.48 4.10 8.00
N ALA A 80 2.01 3.91 9.22
CA ALA A 80 2.17 2.59 9.82
C ALA A 80 0.82 1.86 9.97
N ARG A 81 -0.23 2.57 10.38
CA ARG A 81 -1.60 2.00 10.45
C ARG A 81 -2.11 1.57 9.08
N LEU A 82 -1.93 2.39 8.04
CA LEU A 82 -2.32 2.02 6.67
C LEU A 82 -1.52 0.82 6.15
N GLN A 83 -0.23 0.73 6.46
CA GLN A 83 0.60 -0.43 6.12
C GLN A 83 0.11 -1.71 6.81
N ALA A 84 -0.27 -1.62 8.09
CA ALA A 84 -0.86 -2.74 8.82
C ALA A 84 -2.20 -3.18 8.21
N VAL A 85 -3.05 -2.24 7.81
CA VAL A 85 -4.32 -2.53 7.10
C VAL A 85 -4.09 -3.11 5.71
N ALA A 86 -3.02 -2.70 5.01
CA ALA A 86 -2.67 -3.22 3.69
C ALA A 86 -2.17 -4.67 3.74
N GLN A 87 -1.52 -5.08 4.84
CA GLN A 87 -0.80 -6.35 4.92
C GLN A 87 -1.70 -7.58 4.63
N PRO A 88 -2.90 -7.72 5.21
CA PRO A 88 -3.80 -8.83 4.88
C PRO A 88 -4.21 -8.85 3.40
N GLU A 89 -4.39 -7.68 2.78
CA GLU A 89 -4.76 -7.61 1.36
C GLU A 89 -3.58 -7.96 0.45
N ARG A 90 -2.33 -7.65 0.85
CA ARG A 90 -1.11 -8.10 0.13
C ARG A 90 -1.01 -9.62 0.16
N GLU A 91 -1.23 -10.23 1.31
CA GLU A 91 -1.23 -11.69 1.43
C GLU A 91 -2.35 -12.33 0.60
N ARG A 92 -3.55 -11.76 0.62
CA ARG A 92 -4.68 -12.22 -0.22
C ARG A 92 -4.33 -12.14 -1.70
N HIS A 93 -3.79 -11.01 -2.14
CA HIS A 93 -3.37 -10.80 -3.52
C HIS A 93 -2.31 -11.83 -3.94
N ALA A 94 -1.28 -12.05 -3.13
CA ALA A 94 -0.24 -13.03 -3.39
C ALA A 94 -0.80 -14.46 -3.47
N ARG A 95 -1.71 -14.84 -2.57
CA ARG A 95 -2.38 -16.15 -2.59
C ARG A 95 -3.21 -16.34 -3.86
N ASP A 96 -3.98 -15.33 -4.28
CA ASP A 96 -4.83 -15.43 -5.47
C ASP A 96 -4.00 -15.41 -6.77
N GLN A 97 -2.89 -14.67 -6.79
CA GLN A 97 -1.91 -14.73 -7.88
C GLN A 97 -1.29 -16.14 -7.99
N ALA A 98 -0.86 -16.73 -6.87
CA ALA A 98 -0.33 -18.08 -6.85
C ALA A 98 -1.36 -19.13 -7.31
N ARG A 99 -2.62 -19.01 -6.83
CA ARG A 99 -3.72 -19.88 -7.28
C ARG A 99 -3.96 -19.78 -8.78
N ARG A 100 -4.01 -18.57 -9.33
CA ARG A 100 -4.17 -18.36 -10.77
C ARG A 100 -3.04 -19.03 -11.56
N ALA A 101 -1.79 -18.85 -11.12
CA ALA A 101 -0.63 -19.48 -11.78
C ALA A 101 -0.70 -21.02 -11.75
N ILE A 102 -1.16 -21.61 -10.64
CA ILE A 102 -1.38 -23.06 -10.54
C ILE A 102 -2.48 -23.52 -11.49
N LEU A 103 -3.63 -22.83 -11.49
CA LEU A 103 -4.76 -23.18 -12.34
C LEU A 103 -4.39 -23.09 -13.83
N GLU A 104 -3.65 -22.06 -14.23
CA GLU A 104 -3.12 -21.89 -15.58
C GLU A 104 -2.17 -23.03 -15.97
N LYS A 105 -1.29 -23.47 -15.06
CA LYS A 105 -0.44 -24.65 -15.30
C LYS A 105 -1.28 -25.92 -15.47
N LEU A 106 -2.30 -26.12 -14.63
CA LEU A 106 -3.18 -27.29 -14.69
C LEU A 106 -4.05 -27.31 -15.96
N SER A 107 -4.50 -26.15 -16.43
CA SER A 107 -5.29 -26.07 -17.68
C SER A 107 -4.42 -26.31 -18.91
N ARG A 108 -3.17 -25.85 -18.91
CA ARG A 108 -2.19 -26.16 -19.98
C ARG A 108 -1.78 -27.63 -19.98
N SER A 109 -1.58 -28.24 -18.81
CA SER A 109 -1.19 -29.66 -18.69
C SER A 109 -2.31 -30.64 -19.06
N LYS A 110 -3.57 -30.19 -19.10
CA LYS A 110 -4.73 -31.00 -19.50
C LYS A 110 -5.19 -30.78 -20.95
N ARG A 111 -4.53 -29.87 -21.67
CA ARG A 111 -4.67 -29.72 -23.13
C ARG A 111 -3.66 -30.62 -23.82
#